data_AF-A0AAV9F2D3-F1
#
_entry.id   AF-A0AAV9F2D3-F1
#
_cell.length_a   1.000
_cell.length_b   1.000
_cell.length_c   1.000
_cell.angle_alpha   90.00
_cell.angle_beta   90.00
_cell.angle_gamma   90.00
#
_symmetry.space_group_name_H-M   'P 1'
#
loop_
_entity.id
_entity.type
_entity.pdbx_description
1 polymer ?
#
loop_
_entity_poly.entity_id
_entity_poly.type
_entity_poly.pdbx_seq_one_letter_code
_entity_poly.pdbx_strand_id
1 'polypeptide(L)'
;MQRKNEGRLRYLENVTQIFDGGVIFELHLLEHFFRYWTETGIYAARYTNIADVEEVLWVFDCCDYMGTTYQQVEYALSFPWYASHPCIETRFYEEQYGRDDDLWLAKTQYTE
;
A
#
# COMPACT_ATOMS: atom_id res chain seq x y z
N MET A 1 -0.55 -15.68 23.43
CA MET A 1 -0.64 -16.95 24.19
C MET A 1 0.54 -17.17 25.14
N GLN A 2 1.80 -17.06 24.68
CA GLN A 2 2.98 -17.33 25.52
C GLN A 2 3.27 -16.31 26.64
N ARG A 3 2.79 -15.07 26.52
CA ARG A 3 2.94 -14.03 27.56
C ARG A 3 1.61 -13.30 27.76
N LYS A 4 1.19 -13.10 29.01
CA LYS A 4 0.01 -12.30 29.37
C LYS A 4 0.38 -10.82 29.37
N ASN A 5 0.21 -10.18 28.21
CA ASN A 5 0.49 -8.76 28.03
C ASN A 5 -0.82 -8.05 27.66
N GLU A 6 -1.22 -7.09 28.49
CA GLU A 6 -2.49 -6.36 28.35
C GLU A 6 -2.57 -5.53 27.07
N GLY A 7 -1.45 -4.97 26.61
CA GLY A 7 -1.39 -4.21 25.36
C GLY A 7 -1.73 -5.07 24.14
N ARG A 8 -1.30 -6.33 24.13
CA ARG A 8 -1.63 -7.29 23.06
C ARG A 8 -3.08 -7.72 23.09
N LEU A 9 -3.64 -7.92 24.29
CA LEU A 9 -5.05 -8.27 24.46
C LEU A 9 -5.95 -7.15 23.93
N ARG A 10 -5.68 -5.91 24.36
CA ARG A 10 -6.42 -4.73 23.89
C ARG A 10 -6.34 -4.54 22.38
N TYR A 11 -5.17 -4.77 21.78
CA TYR A 11 -5.03 -4.72 20.33
C TYR A 11 -5.94 -5.74 19.63
N LEU A 12 -5.95 -6.99 20.09
CA LEU A 12 -6.79 -8.04 19.52
C LEU A 12 -8.29 -7.74 19.69
N GLU A 13 -8.70 -7.25 20.86
CA GLU A 13 -10.08 -6.85 21.14
C GLU A 13 -10.54 -5.76 20.16
N ASN A 14 -9.73 -4.71 19.99
CA ASN A 14 -10.04 -3.62 19.07
C ASN A 14 -10.20 -4.13 17.63
N VAL A 15 -9.29 -5.00 17.18
CA VAL A 15 -9.34 -5.57 15.83
C VAL A 15 -10.61 -6.40 15.62
N THR A 16 -10.95 -7.27 16.59
CA THR A 16 -12.16 -8.10 16.50
C THR A 16 -13.45 -7.27 16.46
N GLN A 17 -13.47 -6.10 17.11
CA GLN A 17 -14.63 -5.21 17.11
C GLN A 17 -14.82 -4.46 15.80
N ILE A 18 -13.72 -4.05 15.15
CA ILE A 18 -13.79 -3.19 13.95
C ILE A 18 -14.27 -3.98 12.72
N PHE A 19 -13.86 -5.24 12.62
CA PHE A 19 -14.03 -6.02 11.38
C PHE A 19 -14.82 -7.32 11.57
N ASP A 20 -15.52 -7.48 12.71
CA ASP A 20 -16.23 -8.71 13.07
C ASP A 20 -15.35 -9.98 12.93
N GLY A 21 -14.04 -9.82 13.17
CA GLY A 21 -13.01 -10.86 13.00
C GLY A 21 -12.06 -10.72 11.80
N GLY A 22 -12.26 -9.78 10.88
CA GLY A 22 -11.34 -9.48 9.77
C GLY A 22 -10.29 -8.38 10.06
N VAL A 23 -9.45 -8.02 9.09
CA VAL A 23 -8.57 -6.83 9.07
C VAL A 23 -8.32 -6.51 7.61
N ILE A 24 -8.40 -5.26 7.15
CA ILE A 24 -7.64 -4.68 6.00
C ILE A 24 -7.84 -3.14 5.93
N PHE A 25 -6.91 -2.46 5.25
CA PHE A 25 -6.62 -1.02 5.19
C PHE A 25 -7.38 -0.28 4.06
N GLU A 26 -7.49 1.05 4.13
CA GLU A 26 -8.19 1.89 3.14
C GLU A 26 -7.29 3.09 2.71
N LEU A 27 -7.29 3.45 1.42
CA LEU A 27 -6.53 4.57 0.80
C LEU A 27 -7.01 5.95 1.28
N HIS A 28 -6.21 6.82 1.92
CA HIS A 28 -5.11 7.70 1.46
C HIS A 28 -5.54 9.14 1.12
N LEU A 29 -5.41 10.03 2.11
CA LEU A 29 -5.20 11.46 1.92
C LEU A 29 -3.73 11.75 2.21
N LEU A 30 -3.03 12.49 1.33
CA LEU A 30 -1.62 12.86 1.52
C LEU A 30 -1.37 13.54 2.88
N GLU A 31 -2.35 14.33 3.35
CA GLU A 31 -2.29 14.97 4.68
C GLU A 31 -2.15 13.94 5.82
N HIS A 32 -2.80 12.78 5.69
CA HIS A 32 -2.71 11.71 6.67
C HIS A 32 -1.29 11.13 6.73
N PHE A 33 -0.66 10.90 5.59
CA PHE A 33 0.71 10.39 5.53
C PHE A 33 1.71 11.36 6.11
N PHE A 34 1.65 12.64 5.69
CA PHE A 34 2.56 13.66 6.21
C PHE A 34 2.41 13.87 7.72
N ARG A 35 1.21 13.64 8.29
CA ARG A 35 1.00 13.69 9.74
C ARG A 35 1.75 12.62 10.52
N TYR A 36 1.98 11.45 9.92
CA TYR A 36 2.65 10.31 10.57
C TYR A 36 4.06 10.04 10.03
N TRP A 37 4.58 10.92 9.18
CA TRP A 37 5.92 10.81 8.62
C TRP A 37 7.00 10.80 9.70
N THR A 38 8.04 9.99 9.51
CA THR A 38 9.24 9.96 10.36
C THR A 38 10.50 10.10 9.52
N GLU A 39 11.64 10.44 10.14
CA GLU A 39 12.93 10.55 9.43
C GLU A 39 13.35 9.23 8.76
N THR A 40 12.90 8.08 9.29
CA THR A 40 13.19 6.75 8.74
C THR A 40 12.17 6.28 7.70
N GLY A 41 11.13 7.07 7.42
CA GLY A 41 10.03 6.70 6.53
C GLY A 41 8.78 6.25 7.27
N ILE A 42 7.93 5.49 6.56
CA ILE A 42 6.61 5.05 7.05
C ILE A 42 6.36 3.58 6.69
N TYR A 43 5.28 3.04 7.24
CA TYR A 43 4.74 1.72 6.91
C TYR A 43 3.22 1.84 6.72
N ALA A 44 2.60 0.78 6.19
CA ALA A 44 1.14 0.68 6.06
C ALA A 44 0.40 0.97 7.39
N ALA A 45 1.05 0.73 8.54
CA ALA A 45 0.52 1.07 9.85
C ALA A 45 1.25 2.27 10.49
N ARG A 46 0.48 3.20 11.06
CA ARG A 46 1.00 4.32 11.86
C ARG A 46 1.70 3.85 13.15
N TYR A 47 2.67 4.64 13.61
CA TYR A 47 3.44 4.41 14.85
C TYR A 47 4.25 3.10 14.87
N THR A 48 4.71 2.64 13.71
CA THR A 48 5.67 1.54 13.61
C THR A 48 7.10 2.07 13.75
N ASN A 49 7.99 1.21 14.26
CA ASN A 49 9.43 1.45 14.28
C ASN A 49 10.14 0.80 13.07
N ILE A 50 9.37 0.42 12.06
CA ILE A 50 9.82 -0.21 10.82
C ILE A 50 9.20 0.62 9.69
N ALA A 51 9.98 0.84 8.64
CA ALA A 51 9.52 1.47 7.41
C ALA A 51 9.67 0.49 6.25
N ASP A 52 8.82 0.63 5.24
CA ASP A 52 8.87 -0.11 3.99
C ASP A 52 9.17 0.85 2.84
N VAL A 53 10.06 0.43 1.94
CA VAL A 53 10.49 1.26 0.81
C VAL A 53 9.33 1.55 -0.12
N GLU A 54 8.39 0.62 -0.27
CA GLU A 54 7.24 0.80 -1.14
C GLU A 54 6.35 1.92 -0.62
N GLU A 55 5.97 1.87 0.66
CA GLU A 55 5.16 2.92 1.29
C GLU A 55 5.83 4.30 1.22
N VAL A 56 7.16 4.34 1.37
CA VAL A 56 7.95 5.57 1.25
C VAL A 56 7.92 6.12 -0.17
N LEU A 57 8.12 5.26 -1.18
CA LEU A 57 8.11 5.65 -2.59
C LEU A 57 6.71 6.08 -3.05
N TRP A 58 5.66 5.40 -2.59
CA TRP A 58 4.26 5.79 -2.86
C TRP A 58 3.96 7.23 -2.41
N VAL A 59 4.46 7.66 -1.24
CA VAL A 59 4.26 9.04 -0.75
C VAL A 59 5.11 10.06 -1.50
N PHE A 60 6.36 9.72 -1.85
CA PHE A 60 7.25 10.66 -2.53
C PHE A 60 6.90 10.86 -4.00
N ASP A 61 6.56 9.79 -4.71
CA ASP A 61 6.32 9.82 -6.15
C ASP A 61 4.83 9.89 -6.52
N CYS A 62 3.89 9.67 -5.58
CA CYS A 62 2.43 9.83 -5.70
C CYS A 62 1.73 9.24 -6.95
N CYS A 63 2.43 8.61 -7.89
CA CYS A 63 1.92 8.08 -9.15
C CYS A 63 2.68 6.81 -9.57
N ASP A 64 1.91 5.73 -9.73
CA ASP A 64 1.93 4.75 -10.84
C ASP A 64 3.05 3.71 -11.02
N TYR A 65 4.18 3.74 -10.31
CA TYR A 65 5.30 2.85 -10.69
C TYR A 65 5.43 1.51 -9.96
N MET A 66 4.43 1.15 -9.15
CA MET A 66 4.41 -0.13 -8.44
C MET A 66 3.51 -1.14 -9.13
N GLY A 67 3.76 -1.33 -10.43
CA GLY A 67 3.10 -2.35 -11.21
C GLY A 67 3.59 -3.74 -10.81
N THR A 68 2.68 -4.58 -10.32
CA THR A 68 2.98 -6.00 -10.04
C THR A 68 2.97 -6.84 -11.32
N THR A 69 2.47 -6.27 -12.43
CA THR A 69 2.33 -6.97 -13.72
C THR A 69 3.49 -6.66 -14.68
N TYR A 70 3.84 -7.65 -15.50
CA TYR A 70 4.90 -7.52 -16.50
C TYR A 70 4.72 -6.31 -17.43
N GLN A 71 3.48 -6.04 -17.85
CA GLN A 71 3.17 -4.98 -18.81
C GLN A 71 3.34 -3.57 -18.22
N GLN A 72 3.03 -3.38 -16.93
CA GLN A 72 3.29 -2.12 -16.24
C GLN A 72 4.80 -1.85 -16.12
N VAL A 73 5.57 -2.89 -15.75
CA VAL A 73 7.04 -2.79 -15.67
C VAL A 73 7.66 -2.54 -17.05
N GLU A 74 7.15 -3.18 -18.09
CA GLU A 74 7.61 -2.98 -19.47
C GLU A 74 7.37 -1.55 -19.96
N TYR A 75 6.18 -0.99 -19.68
CA TYR A 75 5.87 0.40 -20.00
C TYR A 75 6.81 1.36 -19.26
N ALA A 76 6.96 1.17 -17.96
CA ALA A 76 7.83 1.94 -17.08
C ALA A 76 9.29 2.02 -17.57
N LEU A 77 9.83 0.89 -18.06
CA LEU A 77 11.19 0.81 -18.60
C LEU A 77 11.33 1.41 -20.01
N SER A 78 10.26 1.39 -20.80
CA SER A 78 10.25 1.87 -22.18
C SER A 78 10.00 3.38 -22.27
N PHE A 79 9.20 3.93 -21.36
CA PHE A 79 8.81 5.33 -21.31
C PHE A 79 9.15 5.91 -19.93
N PRO A 80 10.34 6.50 -19.75
CA PRO A 80 10.68 7.15 -18.49
C PRO A 80 9.72 8.33 -18.25
N TRP A 81 9.55 8.72 -16.98
CA TRP A 81 8.61 9.78 -16.58
C TRP A 81 8.68 11.06 -17.44
N TYR A 82 9.88 11.56 -17.74
CA TYR A 82 10.07 12.75 -18.59
C TYR A 82 9.58 12.61 -20.04
N ALA A 83 9.29 11.38 -20.48
CA ALA A 83 8.77 11.04 -21.80
C ALA A 83 7.38 10.40 -21.74
N SER A 84 6.80 10.20 -20.55
CA SER A 84 5.47 9.64 -20.38
C SER A 84 4.42 10.73 -20.56
N HIS A 85 3.66 10.66 -21.65
CA HIS A 85 2.57 11.60 -21.88
C HIS A 85 1.34 11.13 -21.09
N PRO A 86 0.68 11.99 -20.29
CA PRO A 86 -0.39 11.56 -19.36
C PRO A 86 -1.49 10.73 -20.02
N CYS A 87 -2.01 11.16 -21.17
CA CYS A 87 -3.06 10.41 -21.87
C CYS A 87 -2.61 9.03 -22.40
N ILE A 88 -1.32 8.85 -22.69
CA ILE A 88 -0.76 7.57 -23.15
C ILE A 88 -0.62 6.64 -21.95
N GLU A 89 -0.04 7.13 -20.86
CA GLU A 89 0.10 6.40 -19.60
C GLU A 89 -1.23 5.90 -19.07
N THR A 90 -2.23 6.78 -18.96
CA THR A 90 -3.58 6.40 -18.54
C THR A 90 -4.20 5.33 -19.44
N ARG A 91 -4.01 5.44 -20.77
CA ARG A 91 -4.59 4.48 -21.72
C ARG A 91 -4.04 3.07 -21.53
N PHE A 92 -2.74 2.93 -21.25
CA PHE A 92 -2.12 1.64 -20.94
C PHE A 92 -2.53 1.14 -19.56
N TYR A 93 -2.52 2.03 -18.55
CA TYR A 93 -2.88 1.68 -17.19
C TYR A 93 -4.31 1.13 -17.08
N GLU A 94 -5.29 1.71 -17.80
CA GLU A 94 -6.67 1.21 -17.84
C GLU A 94 -6.80 -0.24 -18.31
N GLU A 95 -5.90 -0.72 -19.17
CA GLU A 95 -5.88 -2.11 -19.65
C GLU A 95 -5.19 -3.06 -18.68
N GLN A 96 -4.29 -2.52 -17.84
CA GLN A 96 -3.43 -3.28 -16.94
C GLN A 96 -3.98 -3.36 -15.52
N TYR A 97 -4.81 -2.40 -15.12
CA TYR A 97 -5.35 -2.30 -13.77
C TYR A 97 -6.34 -3.43 -13.47
N GLY A 98 -6.03 -4.25 -12.47
CA GLY A 98 -6.81 -5.45 -12.13
C GLY A 98 -8.11 -5.17 -11.40
N ARG A 99 -8.37 -3.93 -10.99
CA ARG A 99 -9.62 -3.51 -10.31
C ARG A 99 -9.92 -4.43 -9.13
N ASP A 100 -11.12 -5.00 -9.08
CA ASP A 100 -11.59 -5.87 -8.01
C ASP A 100 -11.02 -7.30 -8.11
N ASP A 101 -10.32 -7.64 -9.20
CA ASP A 101 -9.73 -8.96 -9.41
C ASP A 101 -8.30 -9.09 -8.84
N ASP A 102 -7.72 -7.99 -8.34
CA ASP A 102 -6.38 -7.99 -7.78
C ASP A 102 -6.32 -8.70 -6.42
N LEU A 103 -5.35 -9.60 -6.28
CA LEU A 103 -5.13 -10.39 -5.09
C LEU A 103 -3.75 -10.08 -4.50
N TRP A 104 -3.75 -9.59 -3.28
CA TRP A 104 -2.54 -9.33 -2.52
C TRP A 104 -2.06 -10.59 -1.80
N LEU A 105 -0.75 -10.79 -1.78
CA LEU A 105 -0.10 -11.94 -1.16
C LEU A 105 0.73 -11.48 0.05
N ALA A 106 0.36 -11.96 1.24
CA ALA A 106 1.18 -11.84 2.44
C ALA A 106 1.28 -13.20 3.15
N LYS A 107 0.84 -13.28 4.42
CA LYS A 107 0.71 -14.57 5.13
C LYS A 107 -0.40 -15.44 4.56
N THR A 108 -1.44 -14.79 4.06
CA THR A 108 -2.57 -15.36 3.35
C THR A 108 -2.86 -14.48 2.14
N GLN A 109 -3.67 -14.98 1.22
CA GLN A 109 -4.22 -14.18 0.14
C GLN A 109 -5.28 -13.22 0.71
N TYR A 110 -5.31 -11.99 0.23
CA TYR A 110 -6.32 -11.00 0.60
C TYR A 110 -6.62 -10.05 -0.56
N THR A 111 -7.79 -9.44 -0.56
CA THR A 111 -8.16 -8.33 -1.45
C THR A 111 -8.13 -7.04 -0.62
N GLU A 112 -8.19 -5.88 -1.28
CA GLU A 112 -8.57 -4.65 -0.58
C GLU A 112 -9.98 -4.76 0.03
#